data_AF-A0A949CFL8-F1
#
_entry.id   AF-A0A949CFL8-F1
#
_cell.length_a   1.000
_cell.length_b   1.000
_cell.length_c   1.000
_cell.angle_alpha   90.00
_cell.angle_beta   90.00
_cell.angle_gamma   90.00
#
_symmetry.space_group_name_H-M   'P 1'
#
loop_
_entity.id
_entity.type
_entity.pdbx_description
1 polymer ?
#
loop_
_entity_poly.entity_id
_entity_poly.type
_entity_poly.pdbx_seq_one_letter_code
_entity_poly.pdbx_strand_id
1 'polypeptide(L)'
;MDHKNHNQHSQHGDMNMKMDPSSAKATTGGHSAHENHSEHNGYNKPSSAKATAGKHAGHSTAMFKKRFYISLILTVPVLALSPLVQDFLNFSLTFAGDKYLLFLISSVIFFYGGWPFLNGAKNEIKSRAIGMMTLISLAISVAYFYSTAVVFGLAGEIFFWELATLIDIMLLGHWIEMKSVMGASMALEKLSALIPDNAHLLKNKDTVEIKTSELKDGDIILVKPGEKIP
;
A
#
# COMPACT_ATOMS: atom_id res chain seq x y z
N MET A 1 25.54 -19.06 -53.68
CA MET A 1 25.56 -19.88 -52.44
C MET A 1 24.38 -19.44 -51.58
N ASP A 2 23.13 -19.49 -52.05
CA ASP A 2 22.28 -20.64 -52.42
C ASP A 2 21.82 -21.50 -51.23
N HIS A 3 20.53 -21.34 -50.93
CA HIS A 3 19.50 -22.32 -50.59
C HIS A 3 19.82 -23.48 -49.61
N LYS A 4 18.98 -23.62 -48.58
CA LYS A 4 18.00 -24.73 -48.54
C LYS A 4 16.88 -24.54 -47.52
N ASN A 5 15.72 -25.04 -47.95
CA ASN A 5 14.37 -24.98 -47.42
C ASN A 5 13.98 -26.39 -46.87
N HIS A 6 12.72 -26.57 -46.47
CA HIS A 6 11.97 -27.78 -45.99
C HIS A 6 11.66 -27.74 -44.48
N ASN A 7 10.43 -27.62 -43.96
CA ASN A 7 9.05 -28.05 -44.31
C ASN A 7 8.67 -29.50 -43.91
N GLN A 8 7.39 -29.68 -43.53
CA GLN A 8 6.62 -30.88 -43.06
C GLN A 8 6.54 -31.03 -41.52
N HIS A 9 5.39 -31.00 -40.80
CA HIS A 9 3.96 -31.37 -40.96
C HIS A 9 3.62 -32.87 -40.77
N SER A 10 2.54 -33.12 -39.99
CA SER A 10 1.75 -34.37 -39.79
C SER A 10 2.31 -35.40 -38.78
N GLN A 11 1.56 -36.18 -38.00
CA GLN A 11 0.12 -36.49 -37.93
C GLN A 11 -0.22 -37.24 -36.61
N HIS A 12 -1.53 -37.32 -36.33
CA HIS A 12 -2.25 -38.04 -35.27
C HIS A 12 -1.91 -39.54 -35.06
N GLY A 13 -2.24 -40.05 -33.87
CA GLY A 13 -2.46 -41.48 -33.61
C GLY A 13 -3.23 -41.75 -32.31
N ASP A 14 -4.55 -41.95 -32.44
CA ASP A 14 -5.44 -42.52 -31.43
C ASP A 14 -5.06 -43.97 -31.09
N MET A 15 -5.23 -44.40 -29.83
CA MET A 15 -5.52 -45.79 -29.50
C MET A 15 -6.49 -45.89 -28.30
N ASN A 16 -7.57 -46.63 -28.56
CA ASN A 16 -8.73 -46.92 -27.72
C ASN A 16 -8.79 -48.44 -27.52
N MET A 17 -8.93 -48.94 -26.28
CA MET A 17 -9.51 -50.26 -25.91
C MET A 17 -9.95 -50.16 -24.43
N LYS A 18 -11.25 -50.22 -24.06
CA LYS A 18 -12.11 -51.41 -23.78
C LYS A 18 -11.43 -52.45 -22.87
N MET A 19 -12.01 -53.06 -21.83
CA MET A 19 -13.37 -53.13 -21.24
C MET A 19 -13.26 -53.84 -19.85
N ASP A 20 -14.24 -53.58 -18.97
CA ASP A 20 -14.73 -54.17 -17.68
C ASP A 20 -14.61 -55.70 -17.42
N PRO A 21 -15.03 -56.32 -16.25
CA PRO A 21 -15.98 -55.87 -15.18
C PRO A 21 -15.73 -56.28 -13.69
N SER A 22 -16.60 -55.76 -12.80
CA SER A 22 -17.24 -56.40 -11.61
C SER A 22 -16.58 -56.36 -10.21
N SER A 23 -17.15 -55.61 -9.26
CA SER A 23 -18.10 -56.13 -8.23
C SER A 23 -18.43 -55.16 -7.06
N ALA A 24 -19.72 -54.78 -7.00
CA ALA A 24 -20.66 -54.66 -5.87
C ALA A 24 -20.32 -53.96 -4.51
N LYS A 25 -21.04 -52.85 -4.21
CA LYS A 25 -22.08 -52.69 -3.15
C LYS A 25 -22.61 -51.23 -3.12
N ALA A 26 -23.87 -50.96 -3.49
CA ALA A 26 -25.04 -50.68 -2.60
C ALA A 26 -24.74 -49.65 -1.50
N THR A 27 -25.34 -48.45 -1.44
CA THR A 27 -26.75 -48.11 -1.05
C THR A 27 -27.12 -46.67 -1.52
N THR A 28 -28.11 -46.44 -2.40
CA THR A 28 -29.53 -46.03 -2.20
C THR A 28 -29.85 -44.72 -1.45
N GLY A 29 -30.57 -43.84 -2.16
CA GLY A 29 -31.43 -42.74 -1.67
C GLY A 29 -30.96 -41.35 -2.14
N GLY A 30 -31.53 -40.64 -3.12
CA GLY A 30 -32.86 -40.64 -3.72
C GLY A 30 -33.58 -39.34 -3.38
N HIS A 31 -33.45 -38.27 -4.18
CA HIS A 31 -34.40 -37.16 -4.25
C HIS A 31 -34.35 -36.42 -5.59
N SER A 32 -35.52 -35.94 -5.97
CA SER A 32 -36.03 -35.72 -7.32
C SER A 32 -35.71 -34.35 -7.92
N ALA A 33 -35.95 -34.30 -9.23
CA ALA A 33 -35.84 -33.19 -10.17
C ALA A 33 -36.49 -31.87 -9.72
N HIS A 34 -35.87 -30.75 -10.16
CA HIS A 34 -36.57 -29.63 -10.77
C HIS A 34 -35.60 -28.86 -11.69
N GLU A 35 -35.90 -28.87 -12.99
CA GLU A 35 -35.46 -27.84 -13.93
C GLU A 35 -36.21 -26.54 -13.63
N ASN A 36 -35.47 -25.42 -13.60
CA ASN A 36 -36.00 -24.15 -14.09
C ASN A 36 -34.86 -23.20 -14.46
N HIS A 37 -34.87 -22.76 -15.72
CA HIS A 37 -34.04 -21.69 -16.24
C HIS A 37 -34.57 -20.33 -15.78
N SER A 38 -33.70 -19.41 -15.39
CA SER A 38 -33.88 -17.97 -15.63
C SER A 38 -32.53 -17.27 -15.60
N GLU A 39 -32.16 -16.71 -16.75
CA GLU A 39 -31.14 -15.67 -16.90
C GLU A 39 -31.41 -14.52 -15.92
N HIS A 40 -30.36 -13.93 -15.34
CA HIS A 40 -30.30 -12.47 -15.19
C HIS A 40 -28.87 -11.99 -14.96
N ASN A 41 -28.36 -11.31 -15.99
CA ASN A 41 -27.59 -10.07 -15.95
C ASN A 41 -26.32 -10.03 -15.11
N GLY A 42 -25.21 -10.24 -15.82
CA GLY A 42 -23.90 -9.74 -15.44
C GLY A 42 -23.92 -8.23 -15.24
N TYR A 43 -23.83 -7.81 -13.98
CA TYR A 43 -23.24 -6.54 -13.60
C TYR A 43 -21.75 -6.78 -13.33
N ASN A 44 -20.94 -6.63 -14.38
CA ASN A 44 -19.52 -6.32 -14.25
C ASN A 44 -19.39 -4.99 -13.50
N LYS A 45 -19.20 -5.05 -12.18
CA LYS A 45 -18.61 -3.92 -11.45
C LYS A 45 -17.18 -3.77 -11.96
N PRO A 46 -16.74 -2.59 -12.43
CA PRO A 46 -15.34 -2.37 -12.74
C PRO A 46 -14.52 -2.57 -11.46
N SER A 47 -13.63 -3.57 -11.49
CA SER A 47 -12.70 -3.94 -10.42
C SER A 47 -11.48 -3.01 -10.38
N SER A 48 -11.66 -1.70 -10.54
CA SER A 48 -10.57 -0.72 -10.64
C SER A 48 -10.57 0.34 -9.53
N ALA A 49 -11.09 0.03 -8.33
CA ALA A 49 -11.02 0.96 -7.19
C ALA A 49 -10.92 0.27 -5.81
N LYS A 50 -10.31 -0.92 -5.75
CA LYS A 50 -10.04 -1.61 -4.47
C LYS A 50 -8.54 -1.91 -4.30
N ALA A 51 -7.74 -0.86 -4.25
CA ALA A 51 -6.33 -0.95 -3.84
C ALA A 51 -5.95 -0.02 -2.67
N THR A 52 -6.88 0.79 -2.13
CA THR A 52 -6.53 1.81 -1.12
C THR A 52 -7.57 1.99 -0.01
N ALA A 53 -8.39 0.98 0.30
CA ALA A 53 -9.33 1.07 1.41
C ALA A 53 -9.48 -0.30 2.09
N GLY A 54 -8.76 -0.49 3.20
CA GLY A 54 -9.00 -1.65 4.07
C GLY A 54 -7.77 -2.33 4.67
N LYS A 55 -6.84 -1.58 5.28
CA LYS A 55 -5.86 -2.09 6.28
C LYS A 55 -5.51 -1.02 7.33
N HIS A 56 -6.51 -0.30 7.84
CA HIS A 56 -6.30 0.79 8.81
C HIS A 56 -6.54 0.31 10.24
N ALA A 57 -5.57 -0.41 10.82
CA ALA A 57 -5.54 -0.62 12.27
C ALA A 57 -4.10 -0.63 12.86
N GLY A 58 -3.05 -0.47 12.05
CA GLY A 58 -1.66 -0.53 12.54
C GLY A 58 -0.63 0.39 11.85
N HIS A 59 -0.97 1.03 10.73
CA HIS A 59 -0.09 2.00 10.06
C HIS A 59 -0.50 3.43 10.43
N SER A 60 -0.24 3.83 11.69
CA SER A 60 -0.64 5.15 12.18
C SER A 60 0.28 6.24 11.63
N THR A 61 -0.29 7.38 11.24
CA THR A 61 0.44 8.63 10.98
C THR A 61 1.42 8.98 12.10
N ALA A 62 1.06 8.62 13.34
CA ALA A 62 1.88 8.76 14.53
C ALA A 62 3.20 7.97 14.45
N MET A 63 3.24 6.83 13.76
CA MET A 63 4.46 6.04 13.58
C MET A 63 5.49 6.78 12.71
N PHE A 64 5.08 7.28 11.54
CA PHE A 64 5.96 8.06 10.67
C PHE A 64 6.39 9.37 11.34
N LYS A 65 5.47 10.06 12.03
CA LYS A 65 5.80 11.25 12.83
C LYS A 65 6.85 10.95 13.90
N LYS A 66 6.67 9.89 14.68
CA LYS A 66 7.61 9.52 15.75
C LYS A 66 8.97 9.14 15.19
N ARG A 67 9.01 8.33 14.13
CA ARG A 67 10.27 7.96 13.47
C ARG A 67 10.97 9.17 12.89
N PHE A 68 10.24 10.07 12.23
CA PHE A 68 10.78 11.32 11.69
C PHE A 68 11.48 12.14 12.78
N TYR A 69 10.83 12.45 13.90
CA TYR A 69 11.47 13.28 14.93
C TYR A 69 12.67 12.59 15.60
N ILE A 70 12.61 11.28 15.82
CA ILE A 70 13.73 10.54 16.40
C ILE A 70 14.92 10.54 15.42
N SER A 71 14.68 10.20 14.16
CA SER A 71 15.71 10.23 13.12
C SER A 71 16.28 11.62 12.95
N LEU A 72 15.44 12.66 12.88
CA LEU A 72 15.85 14.06 12.74
C LEU A 72 16.80 14.49 13.87
N ILE A 73 16.49 14.14 15.12
CA ILE A 73 17.36 14.44 16.26
C ILE A 73 18.71 13.73 16.12
N LEU A 74 18.72 12.48 15.65
CA LEU A 74 19.95 11.72 15.40
C LEU A 74 20.71 12.23 14.17
N THR A 75 20.04 12.82 13.19
CA THR A 75 20.67 13.41 11.99
C THR A 75 21.49 14.64 12.33
N VAL A 76 21.13 15.42 13.36
CA VAL A 76 21.89 16.60 13.79
C VAL A 76 23.37 16.30 14.07
N PRO A 77 23.73 15.35 14.96
CA PRO A 77 25.13 15.00 15.17
C PRO A 77 25.78 14.37 13.93
N VAL A 78 25.04 13.66 13.07
CA VAL A 78 25.58 13.14 11.80
C VAL A 78 26.01 14.29 10.87
N LEU A 79 25.19 15.33 10.75
CA LEU A 79 25.52 16.52 9.96
C LEU A 79 26.69 17.29 10.56
N ALA A 80 26.73 17.46 11.89
CA ALA A 80 27.84 18.15 12.55
C ALA A 80 29.20 17.45 12.35
N LEU A 81 29.20 16.12 12.19
CA LEU A 81 30.40 15.31 11.94
C LEU A 81 30.71 15.10 10.45
N SER A 82 29.88 15.62 9.53
CA SER A 82 30.10 15.47 8.08
C SER A 82 31.17 16.46 7.58
N PRO A 83 32.24 16.01 6.91
CA PRO A 83 33.27 16.89 6.37
C PRO A 83 32.73 17.96 5.42
N LEU A 84 31.78 17.60 4.54
CA LEU A 84 31.17 18.55 3.60
C LEU A 84 30.42 19.65 4.35
N VAL A 85 29.68 19.30 5.40
CA VAL A 85 28.94 20.27 6.22
C VAL A 85 29.88 21.15 7.03
N GLN A 86 30.96 20.57 7.57
CA GLN A 86 32.03 21.28 8.27
C GLN A 86 32.70 22.33 7.37
N ASP A 87 33.08 21.93 6.15
CA ASP A 87 33.66 22.81 5.15
C ASP A 87 32.71 23.95 4.77
N PHE A 88 31.43 23.62 4.55
CA PHE A 88 30.41 24.61 4.20
C PHE A 88 30.15 25.64 5.32
N LEU A 89 30.18 25.21 6.58
CA LEU A 89 29.98 26.08 7.75
C LEU A 89 31.29 26.63 8.33
N ASN A 90 32.42 26.33 7.69
CA ASN A 90 33.74 26.86 8.02
C ASN A 90 34.22 26.53 9.45
N PHE A 91 33.88 25.35 9.97
CA PHE A 91 34.36 24.83 11.26
C PHE A 91 34.98 23.45 11.10
N SER A 92 35.75 23.00 12.09
CA SER A 92 36.30 21.63 12.11
C SER A 92 35.98 20.94 13.43
N LEU A 93 35.44 19.73 13.31
CA LEU A 93 35.15 18.86 14.44
C LEU A 93 35.57 17.45 14.08
N THR A 94 36.82 17.12 14.39
CA THR A 94 37.41 15.80 14.17
C THR A 94 38.02 15.29 15.46
N PHE A 95 37.90 14.00 15.70
CA PHE A 95 38.49 13.35 16.87
C PHE A 95 38.65 11.85 16.62
N ALA A 96 39.48 11.19 17.44
CA ALA A 96 39.69 9.76 17.30
C ALA A 96 38.38 8.98 17.50
N GLY A 97 37.91 8.34 16.43
CA GLY A 97 36.71 7.49 16.45
C GLY A 97 35.41 8.18 16.01
N ASP A 98 35.48 9.41 15.52
CA ASP A 98 34.38 10.12 14.85
C ASP A 98 33.67 9.26 13.79
N LYS A 99 34.42 8.53 12.95
CA LYS A 99 33.89 7.60 11.93
C LYS A 99 33.07 6.46 12.53
N TYR A 100 33.48 5.91 13.68
CA TYR A 100 32.75 4.84 14.36
C TYR A 100 31.49 5.37 15.05
N LEU A 101 31.55 6.59 15.59
CA LEU A 101 30.38 7.25 16.15
C LEU A 101 29.35 7.56 15.03
N LEU A 102 29.81 8.09 13.91
CA LEU A 102 28.99 8.30 12.70
C LEU A 102 28.32 7.00 12.27
N PHE A 103 29.09 5.92 12.13
CA PHE A 103 28.54 4.59 11.84
C PHE A 103 27.44 4.20 12.82
N LEU A 104 27.70 4.28 14.14
CA LEU A 104 26.75 3.85 15.16
C LEU A 104 25.44 4.65 15.11
N ILE A 105 25.50 5.97 14.99
CA ILE A 105 24.31 6.82 14.90
C ILE A 105 23.55 6.53 13.59
N SER A 106 24.26 6.44 12.47
CA SER A 106 23.65 6.16 11.17
C SER A 106 23.08 4.75 11.06
N SER A 107 23.64 3.76 11.76
CA SER A 107 23.02 2.43 11.91
C SER A 107 21.66 2.54 12.60
N VAL A 108 21.54 3.33 13.66
CA VAL A 108 20.26 3.55 14.33
C VAL A 108 19.27 4.19 13.36
N ILE A 109 19.67 5.24 12.62
CA ILE A 109 18.80 5.90 11.63
C ILE A 109 18.40 4.91 10.52
N PHE A 110 19.32 4.10 10.01
CA PHE A 110 19.05 3.12 8.97
C PHE A 110 18.06 2.03 9.42
N PHE A 111 18.32 1.39 10.56
CA PHE A 111 17.48 0.29 11.04
C PHE A 111 16.17 0.76 11.67
N TYR A 112 16.17 1.90 12.35
CA TYR A 112 14.96 2.46 12.96
C TYR A 112 14.20 3.36 11.98
N GLY A 113 14.83 4.44 11.50
CA GLY A 113 14.20 5.36 10.56
C GLY A 113 13.86 4.69 9.22
N GLY A 114 14.78 3.89 8.68
CA GLY A 114 14.64 3.24 7.39
C GLY A 114 13.71 2.01 7.35
N TRP A 115 13.33 1.45 8.51
CA TRP A 115 12.54 0.21 8.59
C TRP A 115 11.28 0.18 7.71
N PRO A 116 10.43 1.24 7.66
CA PRO A 116 9.21 1.22 6.85
C PRO A 116 9.51 1.00 5.36
N PHE A 117 10.59 1.59 4.85
CA PHE A 117 10.99 1.49 3.44
C PHE A 117 11.58 0.12 3.14
N LEU A 118 12.46 -0.40 4.02
CA LEU A 118 13.03 -1.74 3.88
C LEU A 118 11.93 -2.82 3.91
N ASN A 119 10.95 -2.68 4.81
CA ASN A 119 9.84 -3.62 4.91
C ASN A 119 8.86 -3.47 3.73
N GLY A 120 8.60 -2.24 3.27
CA GLY A 120 7.81 -1.95 2.09
C GLY A 120 8.40 -2.57 0.83
N ALA A 121 9.71 -2.40 0.62
CA ALA A 121 10.45 -2.97 -0.51
C ALA A 121 10.37 -4.49 -0.55
N LYS A 122 10.51 -5.17 0.60
CA LYS A 122 10.35 -6.63 0.68
C LYS A 122 8.97 -7.07 0.17
N ASN A 123 7.92 -6.34 0.52
CA ASN A 123 6.56 -6.64 0.06
C ASN A 123 6.40 -6.37 -1.43
N GLU A 124 6.86 -5.23 -1.93
CA GLU A 124 6.82 -4.83 -3.35
C GLU A 124 7.54 -5.84 -4.25
N ILE A 125 8.75 -6.25 -3.86
CA ILE A 125 9.55 -7.25 -4.59
C ILE A 125 8.82 -8.59 -4.61
N LYS A 126 8.27 -9.02 -3.47
CA LYS A 126 7.52 -10.29 -3.37
C LYS A 126 6.28 -10.29 -4.28
N SER A 127 5.60 -9.15 -4.40
CA SER A 127 4.44 -8.99 -5.28
C SER A 127 4.79 -8.62 -6.72
N ARG A 128 6.08 -8.53 -7.08
CA ARG A 128 6.57 -8.07 -8.39
C ARG A 128 6.01 -6.70 -8.83
N ALA A 129 5.77 -5.83 -7.86
CA ALA A 129 5.25 -4.48 -8.07
C ALA A 129 6.28 -3.49 -7.54
N ILE A 130 7.37 -3.30 -8.29
CA ILE A 130 8.45 -2.37 -7.92
C ILE A 130 7.88 -0.96 -7.88
N GLY A 131 8.02 -0.31 -6.73
CA GLY A 131 7.49 1.02 -6.50
C GLY A 131 8.45 1.90 -5.70
N MET A 132 7.88 2.90 -5.05
CA MET A 132 8.61 3.93 -4.32
C MET A 132 9.41 3.32 -3.15
N MET A 133 8.86 2.32 -2.44
CA MET A 133 9.54 1.74 -1.28
C MET A 133 10.82 1.01 -1.70
N THR A 134 10.78 0.27 -2.80
CA THR A 134 11.93 -0.45 -3.34
C THR A 134 13.06 0.50 -3.74
N LEU A 135 12.76 1.59 -4.44
CA LEU A 135 13.77 2.57 -4.85
C LEU A 135 14.45 3.23 -3.65
N ILE A 136 13.66 3.69 -2.67
CA ILE A 136 14.21 4.29 -1.44
C ILE A 136 15.07 3.27 -0.70
N SER A 137 14.52 2.06 -0.48
CA SER A 137 15.21 0.96 0.21
C SER A 137 16.57 0.66 -0.43
N LEU A 138 16.64 0.64 -1.76
CA LEU A 138 17.88 0.42 -2.48
C LEU A 138 18.88 1.55 -2.21
N ALA A 139 18.46 2.82 -2.36
CA ALA A 139 19.31 3.98 -2.14
C ALA A 139 19.90 4.01 -0.72
N ILE A 140 19.05 3.86 0.30
CA ILE A 140 19.51 3.88 1.70
C ILE A 140 20.39 2.66 2.02
N SER A 141 20.15 1.50 1.41
CA SER A 141 20.96 0.30 1.64
C SER A 141 22.34 0.46 1.01
N VAL A 142 22.42 0.93 -0.24
CA VAL A 142 23.69 1.18 -0.92
C VAL A 142 24.52 2.19 -0.12
N ALA A 143 23.92 3.33 0.27
CA ALA A 143 24.60 4.34 1.08
C ALA A 143 25.10 3.75 2.41
N TYR A 144 24.28 2.96 3.10
CA TYR A 144 24.64 2.36 4.39
C TYR A 144 25.81 1.38 4.28
N PHE A 145 25.69 0.37 3.41
CA PHE A 145 26.67 -0.71 3.31
C PHE A 145 27.99 -0.22 2.73
N TYR A 146 27.95 0.68 1.73
CA TYR A 146 29.15 1.29 1.19
C TYR A 146 29.89 2.13 2.25
N SER A 147 29.18 3.03 2.94
CA SER A 147 29.76 3.86 4.00
C SER A 147 30.32 3.01 5.15
N THR A 148 29.63 1.92 5.49
CA THR A 148 30.11 0.95 6.48
C THR A 148 31.42 0.32 6.02
N ALA A 149 31.51 -0.14 4.77
CA ALA A 149 32.75 -0.69 4.23
C ALA A 149 33.90 0.33 4.29
N VAL A 150 33.63 1.61 4.00
CA VAL A 150 34.62 2.70 4.09
C VAL A 150 35.11 2.90 5.53
N VAL A 151 34.21 2.88 6.52
CA VAL A 151 34.60 2.96 7.94
C VAL A 151 35.54 1.83 8.35
N PHE A 152 35.35 0.63 7.79
CA PHE A 152 36.13 -0.56 8.14
C PHE A 152 37.32 -0.87 7.20
N GLY A 153 37.71 0.07 6.35
CA GLY A 153 38.98 0.00 5.61
C GLY A 153 38.88 0.01 4.08
N LEU A 154 37.68 0.13 3.51
CA LEU A 154 37.54 0.42 2.09
C LEU A 154 37.96 1.88 1.81
N ALA A 155 38.74 2.11 0.76
CA ALA A 155 39.05 3.46 0.32
C ALA A 155 37.80 4.10 -0.33
N GLY A 156 37.42 5.29 0.13
CA GLY A 156 36.25 6.00 -0.38
C GLY A 156 35.77 7.08 0.57
N GLU A 157 34.63 7.68 0.21
CA GLU A 157 33.95 8.71 0.98
C GLU A 157 32.79 8.14 1.80
N ILE A 158 32.46 8.77 2.92
CA ILE A 158 31.36 8.31 3.79
C ILE A 158 30.08 9.05 3.42
N PHE A 159 29.02 8.30 3.10
CA PHE A 159 27.71 8.82 2.67
C PHE A 159 26.62 8.76 3.76
N PHE A 160 27.03 8.83 5.03
CA PHE A 160 26.10 8.68 6.15
C PHE A 160 25.16 9.86 6.33
N TRP A 161 25.56 11.08 5.95
CA TRP A 161 24.70 12.25 6.06
C TRP A 161 23.65 12.29 4.93
N GLU A 162 23.99 11.82 3.72
CA GLU A 162 23.06 11.59 2.63
C GLU A 162 22.03 10.53 3.00
N LEU A 163 22.47 9.42 3.60
CA LEU A 163 21.58 8.39 4.13
C LEU A 163 20.60 8.97 5.15
N ALA A 164 21.10 9.75 6.12
CA ALA A 164 20.30 10.28 7.21
C ALA A 164 19.25 11.28 6.70
N THR A 165 19.68 12.24 5.87
CA THR A 165 18.80 13.25 5.28
C THR A 165 17.80 12.65 4.30
N LEU A 166 18.20 11.65 3.51
CA LEU A 166 17.28 10.93 2.64
C LEU A 166 16.17 10.23 3.44
N ILE A 167 16.53 9.53 4.53
CA ILE A 167 15.54 8.90 5.42
C ILE A 167 14.61 9.95 6.04
N ASP A 168 15.12 11.07 6.51
CA ASP A 168 14.31 12.13 7.12
C ASP A 168 13.31 12.74 6.14
N ILE A 169 13.75 13.10 4.93
CA ILE A 169 12.89 13.66 3.89
C ILE A 169 11.82 12.63 3.49
N MET A 170 12.18 11.36 3.33
CA MET A 170 11.22 10.33 2.97
C MET A 170 10.20 10.06 4.08
N LEU A 171 10.62 10.06 5.34
CA LEU A 171 9.71 9.92 6.49
C LEU A 171 8.76 11.12 6.60
N LEU A 172 9.27 12.33 6.38
CA LEU A 172 8.48 13.56 6.36
C LEU A 172 7.44 13.52 5.23
N GLY A 173 7.86 13.14 4.02
CA GLY A 173 6.99 13.03 2.85
C GLY A 173 5.83 12.07 3.10
N HIS A 174 6.12 10.85 3.57
CA HIS A 174 5.08 9.87 3.90
C HIS A 174 4.17 10.35 5.03
N TRP A 175 4.71 11.06 6.02
CA TRP A 175 3.88 11.64 7.08
C TRP A 175 2.91 12.70 6.54
N ILE A 176 3.38 13.61 5.68
CA ILE A 176 2.56 14.66 5.06
C ILE A 176 1.50 14.07 4.13
N GLU A 177 1.88 13.08 3.31
CA GLU A 177 0.99 12.36 2.41
C GLU A 177 -0.18 11.75 3.21
N MET A 178 0.13 10.95 4.23
CA MET A 178 -0.90 10.30 5.04
C MET A 178 -1.78 11.30 5.80
N LYS A 179 -1.20 12.38 6.34
CA LYS A 179 -1.96 13.44 7.02
C LYS A 179 -2.94 14.13 6.06
N SER A 180 -2.52 14.36 4.82
CA SER A 180 -3.36 15.02 3.81
C SER A 180 -4.51 14.13 3.35
N VAL A 181 -4.24 12.84 3.11
CA VAL A 181 -5.28 11.86 2.73
C VAL A 181 -6.32 11.71 3.84
N MET A 182 -5.90 11.54 5.10
CA MET A 182 -6.83 11.43 6.23
C MET A 182 -7.72 12.68 6.39
N GLY A 183 -7.16 13.87 6.18
CA GLY A 183 -7.92 15.11 6.23
C GLY A 183 -9.06 15.15 5.19
N ALA A 184 -8.77 14.76 3.95
CA ALA A 184 -9.76 14.69 2.89
C ALA A 184 -10.86 13.65 3.19
N SER A 185 -10.48 12.46 3.66
CA SER A 185 -11.44 11.41 4.02
C SER A 185 -12.39 11.84 5.13
N MET A 186 -11.89 12.51 6.18
CA MET A 186 -12.74 13.02 7.26
C MET A 186 -13.72 14.09 6.79
N ALA A 187 -13.35 14.92 5.80
CA ALA A 187 -14.26 15.91 5.23
C ALA A 187 -15.40 15.23 4.45
N LEU A 188 -15.09 14.20 3.65
CA LEU A 188 -16.10 13.39 2.95
C LEU A 188 -17.02 12.66 3.93
N GLU A 189 -16.47 12.09 5.01
CA GLU A 189 -17.24 11.45 6.06
C GLU A 189 -18.19 12.44 6.74
N LYS A 190 -17.72 13.65 7.06
CA LYS A 190 -18.57 14.71 7.62
C LYS A 190 -19.67 15.15 6.65
N LEU A 191 -19.40 15.21 5.34
CA LEU A 191 -20.44 15.49 4.34
C LEU A 191 -21.47 14.36 4.28
N SER A 192 -21.04 13.10 4.30
CA SER A 192 -21.94 11.95 4.35
C SER A 192 -22.81 11.97 5.61
N ALA A 193 -22.25 12.34 6.76
CA ALA A 193 -23.00 12.44 8.02
C ALA A 193 -23.98 13.63 8.07
N LEU A 194 -23.95 14.53 7.08
CA LEU A 194 -24.97 15.58 6.96
C LEU A 194 -26.24 15.10 6.25
N ILE A 195 -26.20 13.99 5.50
CA ILE A 195 -27.38 13.42 4.86
C ILE A 195 -28.21 12.70 5.94
N PRO A 196 -29.49 13.05 6.14
CA PRO A 196 -30.34 12.37 7.10
C PRO A 196 -30.63 10.93 6.66
N ASP A 197 -30.62 9.99 7.61
CA ASP A 197 -30.85 8.57 7.33
C ASP A 197 -32.31 8.27 6.95
N ASN A 198 -33.24 9.08 7.45
CA ASN A 198 -34.66 8.95 7.24
C ASN A 198 -35.26 10.22 6.61
N ALA A 199 -36.35 10.02 5.88
CA ALA A 199 -37.18 11.04 5.30
C ALA A 199 -38.66 10.80 5.65
N HIS A 200 -39.42 11.87 5.77
CA HIS A 200 -40.86 11.81 6.01
C HIS A 200 -41.63 11.88 4.68
N LEU A 201 -42.04 10.72 4.14
CA LEU A 201 -42.80 10.62 2.91
C LEU A 201 -44.29 10.88 3.15
N LEU A 202 -44.91 11.74 2.34
CA LEU A 202 -46.34 12.02 2.37
C LEU A 202 -47.10 11.03 1.46
N LYS A 203 -47.87 10.11 2.05
CA LYS A 203 -48.74 9.16 1.33
C LYS A 203 -50.19 9.33 1.75
N ASN A 204 -51.09 9.60 0.80
CA ASN A 204 -52.54 9.66 1.03
C ASN A 204 -52.96 10.55 2.21
N LYS A 205 -52.26 11.67 2.42
CA LYS A 205 -52.41 12.66 3.52
C LYS A 205 -51.81 12.24 4.87
N ASP A 206 -51.24 11.04 4.98
CA ASP A 206 -50.47 10.61 6.15
C ASP A 206 -48.97 10.73 5.89
N THR A 207 -48.20 10.92 6.97
CA THR A 207 -46.73 11.00 6.91
C THR A 207 -46.13 9.69 7.39
N VAL A 208 -45.29 9.07 6.58
CA VAL A 208 -44.61 7.81 6.90
C VAL A 208 -43.11 8.05 6.87
N GLU A 209 -42.40 7.65 7.92
CA GLU A 209 -40.95 7.71 7.95
C GLU A 209 -40.36 6.52 7.18
N ILE A 210 -39.52 6.81 6.19
CA ILE A 210 -38.82 5.83 5.37
C ILE A 210 -37.33 6.17 5.34
N LYS A 211 -36.48 5.23 4.93
CA LYS A 211 -35.07 5.54 4.71
C LYS A 211 -34.91 6.46 3.51
N THR A 212 -33.99 7.40 3.58
CA THR A 212 -33.66 8.30 2.45
C THR A 212 -33.27 7.51 1.20
N SER A 213 -32.66 6.32 1.37
CA SER A 213 -32.33 5.41 0.26
C SER A 213 -33.53 4.78 -0.46
N GLU A 214 -34.73 4.86 0.11
CA GLU A 214 -35.96 4.28 -0.44
C GLU A 214 -36.83 5.31 -1.18
N LEU A 215 -36.45 6.60 -1.14
CA LEU A 215 -37.12 7.67 -1.88
C LEU A 215 -36.95 7.49 -3.39
N LYS A 216 -37.99 7.88 -4.13
CA LYS A 216 -38.03 7.85 -5.60
C LYS A 216 -38.29 9.23 -6.16
N ASP A 217 -37.88 9.44 -7.42
CA ASP A 217 -38.19 10.67 -8.14
C ASP A 217 -39.70 10.90 -8.21
N GLY A 218 -40.13 12.10 -7.78
CA GLY A 218 -41.54 12.49 -7.72
C GLY A 218 -42.23 12.25 -6.38
N ASP A 219 -41.55 11.65 -5.40
CA ASP A 219 -42.06 11.54 -4.02
C ASP A 219 -42.20 12.94 -3.37
N ILE A 220 -43.29 13.14 -2.63
CA ILE A 220 -43.54 14.36 -1.86
C ILE A 220 -43.14 14.09 -0.42
N ILE A 221 -42.14 14.83 0.09
CA ILE A 221 -41.67 14.71 1.47
C ILE A 221 -42.09 15.93 2.31
N LEU A 222 -42.26 15.71 3.60
CA LEU A 222 -42.47 16.75 4.60
C LEU A 222 -41.14 17.02 5.31
N VAL A 223 -40.67 18.28 5.29
CA VAL A 223 -39.50 18.71 6.06
C VAL A 223 -39.98 19.67 7.14
N LYS A 224 -39.84 19.30 8.41
CA LYS A 224 -40.22 20.17 9.53
C LYS A 224 -39.17 21.26 9.77
N PRO A 225 -39.54 22.40 10.37
CA PRO A 225 -38.57 23.42 10.75
C PRO A 225 -37.42 22.84 11.59
N GLY A 226 -36.19 23.00 11.12
CA GLY A 226 -34.98 22.48 11.78
C GLY A 226 -34.54 21.07 11.35
N GLU A 227 -35.33 20.36 10.54
CA GLU A 227 -34.90 19.11 9.91
C GLU A 227 -33.97 19.39 8.71
N LYS A 228 -33.05 18.46 8.43
CA LYS A 228 -32.19 18.53 7.24
C LYS A 228 -32.96 18.02 6.02
N ILE A 229 -32.70 18.60 4.86
CA ILE A 229 -33.29 18.16 3.59
C ILE A 229 -32.60 16.84 3.19
N PRO A 230 -33.35 15.74 3.00
CA PRO A 230 -32.83 14.45 2.53
C PRO A 230 -32.33 14.49 1.09
#